data_AF-E8QE47-F1
#
_entry.id   AF-E8QE47-F1
#
_cell.length_a   1.000
_cell.length_b   1.000
_cell.length_c   1.000
_cell.angle_alpha   90.00
_cell.angle_beta   90.00
_cell.angle_gamma   90.00
#
_symmetry.space_group_name_H-M   'P 1'
#
loop_
_entity.id
_entity.type
_entity.pdbx_description
1 polymer ?
#
loop_
_entity_poly.entity_id
_entity_poly.type
_entity_poly.pdbx_seq_one_letter_code
_entity_poly.pdbx_strand_id
1 'polypeptide(L)'
;MPNTTTQKDYSQLSERQIFNLMLSTKEKIKKIQKEKISFQEKLTKELDKKLEKNNKSFNSKLEKLNKVLQELNLVFDQKRANDCCFGHETPNLETQQAMRDVINKDTDLIVEDFSSYSDERKRVLGVKTQS
;
A
#
# COMPACT_ATOMS: atom_id res chain seq x y z
N MET A 1 -36.81 -5.04 39.39
CA MET A 1 -38.27 -5.03 39.64
C MET A 1 -38.97 -5.31 38.32
N PRO A 2 -39.89 -6.29 38.23
CA PRO A 2 -40.66 -6.51 37.02
C PRO A 2 -41.74 -5.43 36.91
N ASN A 3 -41.75 -4.69 35.80
CA ASN A 3 -42.86 -3.79 35.45
C ASN A 3 -44.09 -4.64 35.12
N THR A 4 -44.90 -4.97 36.12
CA THR A 4 -46.26 -5.47 35.91
C THR A 4 -47.12 -4.31 35.41
N THR A 5 -47.19 -4.15 34.10
CA THR A 5 -48.15 -3.25 33.45
C THR A 5 -49.54 -3.86 33.63
N THR A 6 -50.26 -3.43 34.65
CA THR A 6 -51.67 -3.79 34.81
C THR A 6 -52.43 -3.30 33.58
N GLN A 7 -53.01 -4.22 32.81
CA GLN A 7 -53.74 -3.89 31.59
C GLN A 7 -54.97 -3.08 32.00
N LYS A 8 -55.02 -1.81 31.60
CA LYS A 8 -56.18 -0.96 31.89
C LYS A 8 -57.36 -1.48 31.08
N ASP A 9 -58.46 -1.79 31.74
CA ASP A 9 -59.72 -2.10 31.09
C ASP A 9 -60.40 -0.80 30.67
N TYR A 10 -60.53 -0.60 29.35
CA TYR A 10 -61.13 0.59 28.76
C TYR A 10 -62.63 0.40 28.45
N SER A 11 -63.19 -0.78 28.73
CA SER A 11 -64.59 -1.13 28.43
C SER A 11 -65.62 -0.29 29.22
N GLN A 12 -65.22 0.29 30.35
CA GLN A 12 -66.08 1.07 31.24
C GLN A 12 -66.04 2.59 30.98
N LEU A 13 -65.31 3.06 29.95
CA LEU A 13 -65.15 4.48 29.69
C LEU A 13 -66.25 5.04 28.78
N SER A 14 -66.70 6.24 29.10
CA SER A 14 -67.57 7.02 28.21
C SER A 14 -66.83 7.51 26.97
N GLU A 15 -67.56 7.76 25.88
CA GLU A 15 -67.01 8.26 24.61
C GLU A 15 -66.16 9.53 24.78
N ARG A 16 -66.59 10.47 25.64
CA ARG A 16 -65.83 11.69 25.95
C ARG A 16 -64.48 11.40 26.62
N GLN A 17 -64.45 10.44 27.54
CA GLN A 17 -63.20 10.04 28.19
C GLN A 17 -62.25 9.38 27.19
N ILE A 18 -62.78 8.54 26.29
CA ILE A 18 -62.01 7.90 25.22
C ILE A 18 -61.41 8.97 24.29
N PHE A 19 -62.20 9.98 23.89
CA PHE A 19 -61.71 11.07 23.03
C PHE A 19 -60.58 11.86 23.67
N ASN A 20 -60.71 12.24 24.95
CA ASN A 20 -59.67 12.95 25.69
C ASN A 20 -58.38 12.12 25.84
N LEU A 21 -58.52 10.81 26.11
CA LEU A 21 -57.41 9.86 26.12
C LEU A 21 -56.71 9.81 24.76
N MET A 22 -57.48 9.71 23.67
CA MET A 22 -56.94 9.68 22.31
C MET A 22 -56.18 10.97 21.97
N LEU A 23 -56.74 12.13 22.31
CA LEU A 23 -56.12 13.43 22.08
C LEU A 23 -54.79 13.57 22.83
N SER A 24 -54.78 13.26 24.13
CA SER A 24 -53.57 13.32 24.96
C SER A 24 -52.50 12.32 24.50
N THR A 25 -52.91 11.14 24.04
CA THR A 25 -52.01 10.12 23.50
C THR A 25 -51.39 10.60 22.18
N LYS A 26 -52.17 11.23 21.30
CA LYS A 26 -51.69 11.82 20.06
C LYS A 26 -50.62 12.90 20.30
N GLU A 27 -50.83 13.77 21.29
CA GLU A 27 -49.85 14.80 21.67
C GLU A 27 -48.55 14.19 22.23
N LYS A 28 -48.67 13.19 23.10
CA LYS A 28 -47.50 12.46 23.64
C LYS A 28 -46.70 11.78 22.54
N ILE A 29 -47.37 11.11 21.60
CA ILE A 29 -46.71 10.49 20.43
C ILE A 29 -45.97 11.56 19.62
N LYS A 30 -46.60 12.71 19.35
CA LYS A 30 -45.96 13.82 18.62
C LYS A 30 -44.72 14.35 19.34
N LYS A 31 -44.77 14.47 20.68
CA LYS A 31 -43.61 14.88 21.49
C LYS A 31 -42.47 13.86 21.40
N ILE A 32 -42.77 12.58 21.57
CA ILE A 32 -41.79 11.48 21.47
C ILE A 32 -41.16 11.45 20.07
N GLN A 33 -41.95 11.63 19.01
CA GLN A 33 -41.43 11.71 17.64
C GLN A 33 -40.45 12.86 17.46
N LYS A 34 -40.77 14.05 18.01
CA LYS A 34 -39.87 15.21 17.97
C LYS A 34 -38.58 14.96 18.75
N GLU A 35 -38.68 14.38 19.94
CA GLU A 35 -37.51 14.01 20.76
C GLU A 35 -36.63 12.99 20.05
N LYS A 36 -37.23 11.97 19.44
CA LYS A 36 -36.52 10.97 18.62
C LYS A 36 -35.70 11.62 17.51
N ILE A 37 -36.29 12.55 16.75
CA ILE A 37 -35.59 13.26 15.67
C ILE A 37 -34.42 14.08 16.25
N SER A 38 -34.66 14.82 17.32
CA SER A 38 -33.60 15.64 17.95
C SER A 38 -32.44 14.79 18.49
N PHE A 39 -32.75 13.61 19.04
CA PHE A 39 -31.73 12.68 19.52
C PHE A 39 -30.94 12.08 18.37
N GLN A 40 -31.62 11.71 17.28
CA GLN A 40 -30.99 11.21 16.06
C GLN A 40 -30.04 12.25 15.47
N GLU A 41 -30.45 13.52 15.34
CA GLU A 41 -29.59 14.60 14.87
C GLU A 41 -28.35 14.81 15.76
N LYS A 42 -28.52 14.75 17.08
CA LYS A 42 -27.41 14.88 18.02
C LYS A 42 -26.41 13.73 17.88
N LEU A 43 -26.92 12.50 17.75
CA LEU A 43 -26.09 11.32 17.54
C LEU A 43 -25.29 11.41 16.23
N THR A 44 -25.94 11.81 15.13
CA THR A 44 -25.27 11.99 13.83
C THR A 44 -24.16 13.05 13.93
N LYS A 45 -24.44 14.22 14.53
CA LYS A 45 -23.43 15.27 14.71
C LYS A 45 -22.24 14.84 15.57
N GLU A 46 -22.47 14.05 16.62
CA GLU A 46 -21.38 13.51 17.44
C GLU A 46 -20.56 12.47 16.68
N LEU A 47 -21.21 11.63 15.87
CA LEU A 47 -20.55 10.63 15.04
C LEU A 47 -19.68 11.31 13.96
N ASP A 48 -20.21 12.31 13.26
CA ASP A 48 -19.49 13.08 12.25
C ASP A 48 -18.24 13.75 12.84
N LYS A 49 -18.38 14.41 14.00
CA LYS A 49 -17.24 15.02 14.70
C LYS A 49 -16.15 14.01 15.09
N LYS A 50 -16.54 12.80 15.52
CA LYS A 50 -15.58 11.73 15.83
C LYS A 50 -14.88 11.24 14.57
N LEU A 51 -15.62 11.06 13.48
CA LEU A 51 -15.11 10.60 12.19
C LEU A 51 -14.12 11.61 11.60
N GLU A 52 -14.44 12.91 11.62
CA GLU A 52 -13.53 13.97 11.18
C GLU A 52 -12.22 14.02 11.97
N LYS A 53 -12.29 13.91 13.31
CA LYS A 53 -11.09 13.89 14.16
C LYS A 53 -10.20 12.70 13.86
N ASN A 54 -10.81 11.52 13.70
CA ASN A 54 -10.08 10.31 13.35
C ASN A 54 -9.45 10.42 11.97
N ASN A 55 -10.18 10.90 10.95
CA ASN A 55 -9.65 11.11 9.61
C ASN A 55 -8.45 12.06 9.60
N LYS A 56 -8.53 13.19 10.32
CA LYS A 56 -7.38 14.12 10.46
C LYS A 56 -6.17 13.44 11.10
N SER A 57 -6.39 12.65 12.17
CA SER A 57 -5.32 11.89 12.82
C SER A 57 -4.69 10.86 11.87
N PHE A 58 -5.50 10.08 11.15
CA PHE A 58 -5.01 9.12 10.15
C PHE A 58 -4.25 9.79 9.01
N ASN A 59 -4.78 10.88 8.44
CA ASN A 59 -4.12 11.63 7.38
C ASN A 59 -2.75 12.15 7.82
N SER A 60 -2.64 12.70 9.04
CA SER A 60 -1.35 13.17 9.55
C SER A 60 -0.32 12.04 9.72
N LYS A 61 -0.76 10.83 10.08
CA LYS A 61 0.11 9.65 10.17
C LYS A 61 0.51 9.15 8.78
N LEU A 62 -0.43 9.18 7.84
CA LEU A 62 -0.20 8.79 6.44
C LEU A 62 0.80 9.74 5.77
N GLU A 63 0.69 11.05 5.99
CA GLU A 63 1.65 12.03 5.51
C GLU A 63 3.06 11.79 6.08
N LYS A 64 3.17 11.53 7.38
CA LYS A 64 4.46 11.18 8.01
C LYS A 64 5.06 9.92 7.41
N LEU A 65 4.26 8.87 7.23
CA LEU A 65 4.70 7.62 6.62
C LEU A 65 5.16 7.83 5.18
N ASN A 66 4.40 8.61 4.40
CA ASN A 66 4.75 8.90 3.02
C ASN A 66 6.06 9.69 2.92
N LYS A 67 6.29 10.64 3.83
CA LYS A 67 7.55 11.40 3.90
C LYS A 67 8.74 10.48 4.21
N VAL A 68 8.59 9.57 5.18
CA VAL A 68 9.64 8.58 5.49
C VAL A 68 9.92 7.67 4.29
N LEU A 69 8.87 7.23 3.58
CA LEU A 69 9.04 6.41 2.38
C LEU A 69 9.77 7.17 1.26
N GLN A 70 9.46 8.46 1.07
CA GLN A 70 10.16 9.32 0.12
C GLN A 70 11.64 9.50 0.49
N GLU A 71 11.94 9.77 1.76
CA GLU A 71 13.31 9.88 2.26
C GLU A 71 14.09 8.57 2.08
N LEU A 72 13.45 7.43 2.36
CA LEU A 72 14.05 6.11 2.17
C LEU A 72 14.37 5.83 0.70
N ASN A 73 13.42 6.12 -0.20
CA ASN A 73 13.64 5.98 -1.64
C ASN A 73 14.79 6.88 -2.12
N LEU A 74 14.85 8.13 -1.64
CA LEU A 74 15.94 9.04 -1.97
C LEU A 74 17.31 8.49 -1.55
N VAL A 75 17.40 7.92 -0.34
CA VAL A 75 18.64 7.28 0.14
C VAL A 75 19.02 6.08 -0.74
N PHE A 76 18.05 5.26 -1.15
CA PHE A 76 18.31 4.14 -2.05
C PHE A 76 18.74 4.60 -3.45
N ASP A 77 18.11 5.63 -3.99
CA ASP A 77 18.46 6.19 -5.30
C ASP A 77 19.84 6.85 -5.26
N GLN A 78 20.17 7.60 -4.20
CA GLN A 78 21.50 8.16 -3.99
C GLN A 78 22.55 7.05 -3.87
N LYS A 79 22.24 5.98 -3.12
CA LYS A 79 23.13 4.82 -3.03
C LYS A 79 23.33 4.21 -4.41
N ARG A 80 22.26 3.91 -5.16
CA ARG A 80 22.36 3.36 -6.53
C ARG A 80 23.13 4.27 -7.49
N ALA A 81 22.98 5.58 -7.39
CA ALA A 81 23.69 6.54 -8.23
C ALA A 81 25.19 6.61 -7.91
N ASN A 82 25.57 6.49 -6.63
CA ASN A 82 26.96 6.57 -6.19
C ASN A 82 27.65 5.19 -6.11
N ASP A 83 26.87 4.12 -6.13
CA ASP A 83 27.31 2.74 -5.99
C ASP A 83 27.16 2.05 -7.36
N CYS A 84 28.20 2.23 -8.19
CA CYS A 84 28.35 1.57 -9.49
C CYS A 84 28.23 0.02 -9.41
N CYS A 85 28.25 -0.55 -8.20
CA CYS A 85 28.42 -1.98 -7.97
C CYS A 85 27.41 -2.57 -6.96
N PHE A 86 26.28 -1.91 -6.68
CA PHE A 86 25.21 -2.42 -5.79
C PHE A 86 25.70 -2.90 -4.40
N GLY A 87 26.76 -2.30 -3.86
CA GLY A 87 27.30 -2.62 -2.55
C GLY A 87 28.40 -3.68 -2.58
N HIS A 88 28.84 -4.07 -3.77
CA HIS A 88 30.11 -4.78 -3.94
C HIS A 88 31.24 -3.76 -3.96
N GLU A 89 32.33 -4.02 -3.23
CA GLU A 89 33.54 -3.21 -3.33
C GLU A 89 33.96 -3.16 -4.80
N THR A 90 34.15 -1.95 -5.34
CA THR A 90 34.87 -1.82 -6.60
C THR A 90 36.21 -2.50 -6.38
N PRO A 91 36.55 -3.58 -7.11
CA PRO A 91 37.78 -4.30 -6.84
C PRO A 91 38.93 -3.31 -6.90
N ASN A 92 39.90 -3.42 -5.99
CA ASN A 92 41.06 -2.54 -6.05
C ASN A 92 41.79 -2.71 -7.41
N LEU A 93 42.65 -1.75 -7.76
CA LEU A 93 43.29 -1.72 -9.08
C LEU A 93 44.02 -3.03 -9.44
N GLU A 94 44.64 -3.68 -8.45
CA GLU A 94 45.29 -4.99 -8.62
C GLU A 94 44.29 -6.10 -8.94
N THR A 95 43.15 -6.14 -8.24
CA THR A 95 42.11 -7.15 -8.47
C THR A 95 41.43 -6.94 -9.82
N GLN A 96 41.22 -5.68 -10.23
CA GLN A 96 40.75 -5.36 -11.58
C GLN A 96 41.76 -5.78 -12.65
N GLN A 97 43.07 -5.60 -12.40
CA GLN A 97 44.11 -6.03 -13.32
C GLN A 97 44.19 -7.56 -13.41
N ALA A 98 44.08 -8.27 -12.28
CA ALA A 98 44.04 -9.73 -12.26
C ALA A 98 42.84 -10.28 -13.03
N MET A 99 41.66 -9.64 -12.92
CA MET A 99 40.49 -10.01 -13.73
C MET A 99 40.70 -9.72 -15.22
N ARG A 100 41.33 -8.60 -15.57
CA ARG A 100 41.72 -8.31 -16.97
C ARG A 100 42.72 -9.32 -17.50
N ASP A 101 43.70 -9.73 -16.71
CA ASP A 101 44.73 -10.68 -17.13
C ASP A 101 44.19 -12.11 -17.26
N VAL A 102 43.21 -12.51 -16.44
CA VAL A 102 42.47 -13.77 -16.61
C VAL A 102 41.64 -13.72 -17.90
N ILE A 103 40.89 -12.64 -18.11
CA ILE A 103 40.11 -12.46 -19.34
C ILE A 103 41.03 -12.39 -20.58
N ASN A 104 42.19 -11.72 -20.49
CA ASN A 104 43.18 -11.63 -21.56
C ASN A 104 43.99 -12.92 -21.74
N LYS A 105 44.07 -13.81 -20.75
CA LYS A 105 44.58 -15.18 -20.93
C LYS A 105 43.55 -16.09 -21.59
N ASP A 106 42.26 -15.93 -21.25
CA ASP A 106 41.16 -16.63 -21.93
C ASP A 106 40.90 -16.05 -23.34
N THR A 107 41.33 -14.81 -23.58
CA THR A 107 41.45 -14.15 -24.89
C THR A 107 42.90 -13.92 -25.27
N ASP A 108 43.81 -14.83 -24.89
CA ASP A 108 45.00 -15.04 -25.70
C ASP A 108 44.41 -15.31 -27.06
N LEU A 109 44.59 -14.35 -27.99
CA LEU A 109 44.25 -14.50 -29.38
C LEU A 109 44.75 -15.88 -29.74
N ILE A 110 43.84 -16.85 -29.86
CA ILE A 110 44.16 -18.16 -30.37
C ILE A 110 44.56 -17.85 -31.81
N VAL A 111 45.83 -17.54 -32.01
CA VAL A 111 46.47 -17.65 -33.30
C VAL A 111 46.46 -19.15 -33.51
N GLU A 112 45.33 -19.62 -34.05
CA GLU A 112 45.16 -21.01 -34.40
C GLU A 112 46.34 -21.34 -35.31
N ASP A 113 47.27 -22.14 -34.81
CA ASP A 113 48.43 -22.53 -35.58
C ASP A 113 47.97 -23.47 -36.68
N PHE A 114 47.68 -22.88 -37.84
CA PHE A 114 47.24 -23.60 -39.01
C PHE A 114 48.34 -24.51 -39.57
N SER A 115 49.58 -24.49 -39.06
CA SER A 115 50.68 -25.33 -39.55
C SER A 115 50.31 -26.81 -39.65
N SER A 116 49.57 -27.31 -38.66
CA SER A 116 49.11 -28.70 -38.54
C SER A 116 47.93 -29.08 -39.44
N TYR A 117 47.27 -28.12 -40.08
CA TYR A 117 46.10 -28.40 -40.92
C TYR A 117 46.55 -28.95 -42.28
N SER A 118 45.74 -29.85 -42.86
CA SER A 118 45.94 -30.31 -44.22
C SER A 118 45.78 -29.18 -45.24
N ASP A 119 46.43 -29.30 -46.39
CA ASP A 119 46.40 -28.29 -47.43
C ASP A 119 44.98 -28.04 -47.97
N GLU A 120 44.13 -29.09 -48.05
CA GLU A 120 42.70 -28.94 -48.34
C GLU A 120 42.00 -27.99 -47.36
N ARG A 121 42.25 -28.15 -46.05
CA ARG A 121 41.63 -27.29 -45.02
C ARG A 121 42.16 -25.86 -45.07
N LYS A 122 43.48 -25.69 -45.25
CA LYS A 122 44.12 -24.36 -45.40
C LYS A 122 43.56 -23.59 -46.60
N ARG A 123 43.33 -24.28 -47.72
CA ARG A 123 42.76 -23.68 -48.94
C ARG A 123 41.31 -23.23 -48.73
N VAL A 124 40.48 -24.03 -48.05
CA VAL A 124 39.09 -23.66 -47.74
C VAL A 124 39.02 -22.43 -46.83
N LEU A 125 39.98 -22.28 -45.92
CA LEU A 125 40.08 -21.14 -45.01
C LEU A 125 40.80 -19.93 -45.62
N GLY A 126 41.23 -19.99 -46.88
CA GLY A 126 41.89 -18.88 -47.57
C GLY A 126 43.31 -18.57 -47.08
N VAL A 127 43.92 -19.47 -46.30
CA VAL A 127 45.29 -19.33 -45.79
C VAL A 127 46.26 -19.80 -46.88
N LYS A 128 47.15 -18.90 -47.34
CA LYS A 128 48.17 -19.25 -48.34
C LYS A 128 49.21 -20.18 -47.72
N THR A 129 49.36 -21.37 -48.29
CA THR A 129 50.52 -22.23 -48.01
C THR A 129 51.75 -21.58 -48.65
N GLN A 130 52.81 -21.33 -47.87
CA GLN A 130 54.12 -21.00 -48.44
C GLN A 130 54.76 -22.29 -48.96
N SER A 131 55.13 -22.32 -50.24
CA SER A 131 55.93 -23.40 -50.85
C SER A 131 57.33 -23.47 -50.28
#